data_AF-A0A419WHQ0-F1
#
_entry.id   AF-A0A419WHQ0-F1
#
_cell.length_a   1.000
_cell.length_b   1.000
_cell.length_c   1.000
_cell.angle_alpha   90.00
_cell.angle_beta   90.00
_cell.angle_gamma   90.00
#
_symmetry.space_group_name_H-M   'P 1'
#
loop_
_entity.id
_entity.type
_entity.pdbx_description
1 polymer ?
#
loop_
_entity_poly.entity_id
_entity_poly.type
_entity_poly.pdbx_seq_one_letter_code
_entity_poly.pdbx_strand_id
1 'polypeptide(L)' 'MFPADGVHGFGGVQVAFYAYVALTCALTGGLWLLGLPTELTVVAFVPIGGLLLIPFWPLFTAQHPEHDDEAPQ' A
#
# COMPACT_ATOMS: atom_id res chain seq x y z
N MET A 1 10.78 28.08 -8.93
CA MET A 1 9.63 27.32 -9.45
C MET A 1 10.09 25.87 -9.49
N PHE A 2 9.69 25.07 -8.50
CA PHE A 2 10.13 23.67 -8.39
C PHE A 2 9.39 22.84 -9.46
N PRO A 3 10.08 21.90 -10.14
CA PRO A 3 9.46 21.08 -11.17
C PRO A 3 8.33 20.26 -10.55
N ALA A 4 7.11 20.49 -11.04
CA ALA A 4 5.89 19.87 -10.54
C ALA A 4 5.81 18.37 -10.88
N ASP A 5 6.58 17.90 -11.85
CA ASP A 5 6.43 16.56 -12.41
C ASP A 5 6.90 15.45 -11.45
N GLY A 6 7.82 15.74 -10.53
CA GLY A 6 8.26 14.78 -9.50
C GLY A 6 7.31 14.62 -8.31
N VAL A 7 6.35 15.54 -8.15
CA VAL A 7 5.41 15.55 -7.00
C VAL A 7 4.19 14.65 -7.26
N HIS A 8 3.83 14.44 -8.54
CA HIS A 8 2.65 13.67 -8.92
C HIS A 8 2.79 12.16 -8.65
N GLY A 9 3.97 11.55 -8.88
CA GLY A 9 4.21 10.14 -8.57
C GLY A 9 4.39 9.86 -7.07
N PHE A 10 5.08 10.76 -6.34
CA PHE A 10 5.32 10.61 -4.91
C PHE A 10 4.02 10.70 -4.10
N GLY A 11 3.12 11.63 -4.44
CA GLY A 11 1.83 11.77 -3.77
C GLY A 11 0.94 10.54 -3.94
N GLY A 12 0.89 9.96 -5.14
CA GLY A 12 0.07 8.78 -5.42
C GLY A 12 0.54 7.52 -4.67
N VAL A 13 1.85 7.24 -4.70
CA VAL A 13 2.45 6.13 -3.93
C VAL A 13 2.22 6.32 -2.43
N GLN A 14 2.41 7.55 -1.93
CA GLN A 14 2.22 7.87 -0.51
C GLN A 14 0.77 7.65 -0.06
N VAL A 15 -0.22 8.07 -0.87
CA VAL A 15 -1.64 7.83 -0.57
C VAL A 15 -1.98 6.34 -0.60
N ALA A 16 -1.51 5.61 -1.60
CA ALA A 16 -1.70 4.15 -1.68
C ALA A 16 -1.06 3.44 -0.48
N PHE A 17 0.10 3.90 -0.02
CA PHE A 17 0.80 3.33 1.13
C PHE A 17 0.04 3.58 2.43
N TYR A 18 -0.42 4.81 2.68
CA TYR A 18 -1.21 5.10 3.87
C TYR A 18 -2.55 4.37 3.88
N ALA A 19 -3.21 4.26 2.72
CA ALA A 19 -4.45 3.48 2.60
C ALA A 19 -4.20 1.99 2.91
N TYR A 20 -3.11 1.41 2.41
CA TYR A 20 -2.68 0.04 2.71
C TYR A 20 -2.44 -0.18 4.21
N VAL A 21 -1.69 0.72 4.86
CA VAL A 21 -1.40 0.64 6.30
C VAL A 21 -2.70 0.77 7.11
N ALA A 22 -3.54 1.75 6.76
CA ALA A 22 -4.81 1.97 7.46
C ALA A 22 -5.74 0.75 7.34
N LEU A 23 -5.85 0.13 6.16
CA LEU A 23 -6.65 -1.08 5.96
C LEU A 23 -6.09 -2.27 6.72
N THR A 24 -4.78 -2.45 6.73
CA THR A 24 -4.12 -3.54 7.47
C THR A 24 -4.38 -3.40 8.97
N CYS A 25 -4.22 -2.19 9.51
CA CYS A 25 -4.53 -1.87 10.90
C CYS A 25 -6.02 -2.03 11.21
N ALA A 26 -6.92 -1.59 10.34
CA ALA A 26 -8.37 -1.68 10.54
C ALA A 26 -8.85 -3.13 10.57
N LEU A 27 -8.36 -3.98 9.65
CA LEU A 27 -8.70 -5.40 9.63
C LEU A 27 -8.13 -6.14 10.84
N THR A 28 -6.87 -5.88 11.18
CA THR A 28 -6.22 -6.51 12.35
C THR A 28 -6.86 -6.04 13.67
N GLY A 29 -7.17 -4.76 13.79
CA GLY A 29 -7.91 -4.20 14.92
C GLY A 29 -9.35 -4.71 14.97
N GLY A 30 -9.98 -4.92 13.82
CA GLY A 30 -11.29 -5.57 13.72
C GLY A 30 -11.29 -6.98 14.30
N LEU A 31 -10.23 -7.77 14.05
CA LEU A 31 -10.07 -9.08 14.68
C LEU A 31 -9.99 -8.98 16.21
N TRP A 32 -9.26 -7.99 16.73
CA TRP A 32 -9.20 -7.75 18.17
C TRP A 32 -10.56 -7.36 18.75
N LEU A 33 -11.34 -6.51 18.05
CA LEU A 33 -12.69 -6.13 18.44
C LEU A 33 -13.69 -7.31 18.39
N LEU A 34 -13.42 -8.34 17.58
CA LEU A 34 -14.19 -9.59 17.56
C LEU A 34 -13.82 -10.54 18.73
N GLY A 35 -12.92 -10.12 19.62
CA GLY A 35 -12.55 -10.88 20.81
C GLY A 35 -11.44 -11.90 20.58
N LEU A 36 -10.73 -11.83 19.44
CA LEU A 36 -9.56 -12.69 19.22
C LEU A 36 -8.42 -12.28 20.16
N PRO A 37 -7.65 -13.25 20.69
CA PRO A 37 -6.50 -12.97 21.55
C PRO A 37 -5.43 -12.19 20.78
N THR A 38 -4.77 -11.27 21.47
CA THR A 38 -3.75 -10.36 20.89
C THR A 38 -2.65 -11.10 20.13
N GLU A 39 -2.27 -12.31 20.59
CA GLU A 39 -1.28 -13.14 19.92
C GLU A 39 -1.73 -13.53 18.51
N LEU A 40 -3.00 -13.93 18.33
CA LEU A 40 -3.56 -14.27 17.03
C LEU A 40 -3.73 -13.05 16.14
N THR A 41 -4.10 -11.90 16.70
CA THR A 41 -4.26 -10.67 15.91
C THR A 41 -2.90 -10.16 15.42
N VAL A 42 -1.87 -10.20 16.26
CA VAL A 42 -0.49 -9.85 15.87
C VAL A 42 0.02 -10.80 14.79
N VAL A 43 -0.21 -12.11 14.93
CA VAL A 43 0.16 -13.09 13.89
C VAL A 43 -0.65 -12.86 12.61
N ALA A 44 -1.91 -12.45 12.70
CA ALA A 44 -2.77 -12.16 11.56
C ALA A 44 -2.39 -10.86 10.80
N PHE A 45 -1.65 -9.94 11.43
CA PHE A 45 -1.22 -8.70 10.79
C PHE A 45 -0.42 -8.96 9.51
N VAL A 46 0.56 -9.87 9.57
CA VAL A 46 1.43 -10.22 8.43
C VAL A 46 0.65 -10.81 7.24
N PRO A 47 -0.19 -11.86 7.39
CA PRO A 47 -0.96 -12.40 6.29
C PRO A 47 -2.03 -11.44 5.77
N ILE A 48 -2.66 -10.62 6.62
CA ILE A 48 -3.59 -9.57 6.18
C ILE A 48 -2.87 -8.54 5.32
N GLY A 49 -1.73 -8.04 5.81
CA GLY A 49 -0.88 -7.11 5.06
C GLY A 49 -0.38 -7.73 3.76
N GLY A 50 0.05 -8.99 3.78
CA GLY A 50 0.49 -9.70 2.58
C GLY A 50 -0.62 -9.88 1.54
N LEU A 51 -1.84 -10.23 1.97
CA LEU A 51 -3.00 -10.36 1.09
C LEU A 51 -3.41 -9.02 0.49
N LEU A 52 -3.36 -7.94 1.26
CA LEU A 52 -3.65 -6.59 0.78
C LEU A 52 -2.61 -6.09 -0.24
N LEU A 53 -1.39 -6.62 -0.26
CA LEU A 53 -0.42 -6.29 -1.30
C LEU A 53 -0.90 -6.74 -2.68
N ILE A 54 -1.71 -7.80 -2.81
CA ILE A 54 -2.18 -8.28 -4.14
C ILE A 54 -2.96 -7.18 -4.89
N PRO A 55 -4.01 -6.55 -4.32
CA PRO A 55 -4.71 -5.46 -4.97
C PRO A 55 -3.96 -4.12 -4.92
N PHE A 56 -3.05 -3.90 -3.95
CA PHE A 56 -2.30 -2.63 -3.85
C PHE A 56 -1.04 -2.58 -4.71
N TRP A 57 -0.42 -3.71 -5.03
CA TRP A 57 0.74 -3.81 -5.92
C TRP A 57 0.54 -3.10 -7.27
N PRO A 58 -0.56 -3.34 -8.02
CA PRO A 58 -0.79 -2.62 -9.28
C PRO A 58 -0.96 -1.11 -9.09
N LEU A 59 -1.51 -0.66 -7.95
CA LEU A 59 -1.64 0.76 -7.63
C LEU A 59 -0.27 1.39 -7.37
N PHE A 60 0.63 0.68 -6.68
CA PHE A 60 2.01 1.15 -6.49
C PHE A 60 2.75 1.20 -7.83
N THR A 61 2.70 0.15 -8.64
CA THR A 61 3.41 0.12 -9.93
C THR A 61 2.86 1.14 -10.92
N ALA A 62 1.56 1.41 -10.94
CA ALA A 62 0.96 2.42 -11.83
C ALA A 62 1.39 3.86 -11.49
N GLN A 63 1.91 4.09 -10.28
CA GLN A 63 2.41 5.39 -9.82
C GLN A 63 3.94 5.49 -9.93
N HIS A 64 4.62 4.42 -10.34
CA HIS A 64 6.04 4.38 -10.68
C HIS A 64 6.19 4.47 -12.21
N PRO A 65 6.47 5.65 -12.78
CA PRO A 65 6.84 5.76 -14.19
C PRO A 65 8.26 5.23 -14.39
N GLU A 66 8.42 3.92 -14.56
CA GLU A 66 9.71 3.32 -14.98
C GLU A 66 9.64 2.67 -16.37
N HIS A 67 8.65 3.03 -17.22
CA HIS A 67 8.57 2.49 -18.59
C HIS A 67 8.13 3.54 -19.63
N ASP A 68 8.66 4.77 -19.57
CA ASP A 68 8.60 5.71 -20.70
C ASP A 68 9.92 5.77 -21.51
N ASP A 69 10.93 4.95 -21.18
CA ASP A 69 12.29 5.02 -21.77
C ASP A 69 12.69 3.86 -22.72
N GLU A 70 11.75 3.02 -23.19
CA GLU A 70 12.03 2.08 -24.29
C GLU A 70 11.36 2.51 -25.60
N ALA A 71 11.70 3.71 -26.05
CA ALA A 71 11.67 4.05 -27.47
C ALA A 71 13.12 4.22 -27.97
N PRO A 72 13.79 3.18 -28.48
CA PRO A 72 14.93 3.40 -29.35
C PRO A 72 14.41 4.00 -30.67
N GLN A 73 14.99 5.15 -31.03
CA GLN A 73 14.82 5.83 -32.31
C GLN A 73 15.24 4.96 -33.50
#